data_AF-A0A1G2YZN9-F1
#
_entry.id   AF-A0A1G2YZN9-F1
#
_cell.length_a   1.000
_cell.length_b   1.000
_cell.length_c   1.000
_cell.angle_alpha   90.00
_cell.angle_beta   90.00
_cell.angle_gamma   90.00
#
_symmetry.space_group_name_H-M   'P 1'
#
loop_
_entity.id
_entity.type
_entity.pdbx_description
1 polymer ?
#
loop_
_entity_poly.entity_id
_entity_poly.type
_entity_poly.pdbx_seq_one_letter_code
_entity_poly.pdbx_strand_id
1 'polypeptide(L)'
;MIKHDFGDRTMDTQKLRQIITDAISKRPPSEMKYYHICWWEKRIQCLSLRHTDKMHDIFFFAGEDAFKNGLSSYQYKLIESRIRDFCEGNKIALGITSYKKGTYGGKYMRKQKLQITEFDSRRLTTLVLNARADGSSTEEKLCQLQSLLEKAEIVAPESIPANIVTMNSKLRLKDFKSGDDIVISLVFPNDATVDKNFDDMKVSVLSPIGLSVFAREVGETVSEKIKVQEILFQPEAMRRFDL
;
A
#
# COMPACT_ATOMS: atom_id res chain seq x y z
N MET A 1 -52.13 8.83 4.68
CA MET A 1 -51.10 8.33 5.61
C MET A 1 -49.95 7.80 4.76
N ILE A 2 -48.96 8.64 4.49
CA ILE A 2 -47.89 8.38 3.52
C ILE A 2 -46.85 7.48 4.20
N LYS A 3 -46.69 6.26 3.69
CA LYS A 3 -45.59 5.36 4.05
C LYS A 3 -44.30 5.95 3.48
N HIS A 4 -43.39 6.39 4.35
CA HIS A 4 -42.03 6.69 3.95
C HIS A 4 -41.27 5.36 3.82
N ASP A 5 -41.13 4.86 2.59
CA ASP A 5 -40.13 3.86 2.24
C ASP A 5 -38.75 4.49 2.36
N PHE A 6 -38.05 4.18 3.45
CA PHE A 6 -36.60 4.34 3.52
C PHE A 6 -35.97 3.17 2.78
N GLY A 7 -35.89 3.29 1.45
CA GLY A 7 -35.05 2.43 0.63
C GLY A 7 -33.61 2.49 1.13
N ASP A 8 -33.08 1.33 1.51
CA ASP A 8 -31.70 1.13 1.94
C ASP A 8 -30.74 1.75 0.92
N ARG A 9 -29.98 2.77 1.36
CA ARG A 9 -29.01 3.51 0.53
C ARG A 9 -27.60 2.90 0.64
N THR A 10 -27.52 1.58 0.77
CA THR A 10 -26.27 0.86 0.59
C THR A 10 -25.96 0.78 -0.91
N MET A 11 -24.74 1.16 -1.30
CA MET A 11 -24.29 1.00 -2.68
C MET A 11 -24.33 -0.49 -3.04
N ASP A 12 -25.23 -0.85 -3.96
CA ASP A 12 -25.40 -2.21 -4.42
C ASP A 12 -24.06 -2.76 -4.96
N THR A 13 -23.54 -3.77 -4.26
CA THR A 13 -22.26 -4.42 -4.55
C THR A 13 -22.21 -4.96 -5.98
N GLN A 14 -23.35 -5.40 -6.52
CA GLN A 14 -23.43 -5.89 -7.89
C GLN A 14 -23.22 -4.77 -8.92
N LYS A 15 -23.75 -3.58 -8.64
CA LYS A 15 -23.59 -2.39 -9.49
C LYS A 15 -22.17 -1.83 -9.46
N LEU A 16 -21.52 -1.82 -8.29
CA LEU A 16 -20.12 -1.37 -8.18
C LEU A 16 -19.16 -2.30 -8.92
N ARG A 17 -19.37 -3.61 -8.79
CA ARG A 17 -18.57 -4.60 -9.51
C ARG A 17 -18.68 -4.45 -11.02
N GLN A 18 -19.86 -4.13 -11.52
CA GLN A 18 -20.05 -3.82 -12.94
C GLN A 18 -19.27 -2.56 -13.36
N ILE A 19 -19.30 -1.49 -12.56
CA ILE A 19 -18.54 -0.25 -12.84
C ILE A 19 -17.03 -0.54 -12.92
N ILE A 20 -16.50 -1.33 -11.99
CA ILE A 20 -15.08 -1.73 -11.98
C ILE A 20 -14.74 -2.54 -13.23
N THR A 21 -15.58 -3.54 -13.55
CA THR A 21 -15.39 -4.40 -14.72
C THR A 21 -15.40 -3.58 -16.01
N ASP A 22 -16.37 -2.67 -16.16
CA ASP A 22 -16.47 -1.75 -17.29
C ASP A 22 -15.23 -0.87 -17.42
N ALA A 23 -14.72 -0.33 -16.31
CA ALA A 23 -13.52 0.50 -16.31
C ALA A 23 -12.30 -0.28 -16.80
N ILE A 24 -12.14 -1.55 -16.37
CA ILE A 24 -11.05 -2.43 -16.79
C ILE A 24 -11.15 -2.78 -18.28
N SER A 25 -12.36 -3.02 -18.79
CA SER A 25 -12.60 -3.35 -20.20
C SER A 25 -12.39 -2.14 -21.13
N LYS A 26 -12.67 -0.92 -20.66
CA LYS A 26 -12.50 0.34 -21.42
C LYS A 26 -11.09 0.93 -21.32
N ARG A 27 -10.13 0.20 -20.76
CA ARG A 27 -8.76 0.70 -20.57
C ARG A 27 -8.10 1.03 -21.92
N PRO A 28 -7.44 2.19 -22.06
CA PRO A 28 -6.69 2.51 -23.27
C PRO A 28 -5.43 1.63 -23.38
N PRO A 29 -4.91 1.35 -24.59
CA PRO A 29 -3.64 0.66 -24.74
C PRO A 29 -2.48 1.50 -24.18
N SER A 30 -1.45 0.83 -23.66
CA SER A 30 -0.26 1.47 -23.08
C SER A 30 1.00 0.65 -23.32
N GLU A 31 2.10 1.32 -23.66
CA GLU A 31 3.42 0.70 -23.83
C GLU A 31 3.99 0.15 -22.52
N MET A 32 3.65 0.77 -21.38
CA MET A 32 4.17 0.34 -20.08
C MET A 32 3.51 -0.94 -19.57
N LYS A 33 2.36 -1.36 -20.12
CA LYS A 33 1.61 -2.56 -19.67
C LYS A 33 1.29 -2.57 -18.16
N TYR A 34 1.17 -1.39 -17.54
CA TYR A 34 0.68 -1.24 -16.17
C TYR A 34 -0.49 -0.26 -16.14
N TYR A 35 -1.48 -0.62 -15.33
CA TYR A 35 -2.71 0.14 -15.19
C TYR A 35 -3.08 0.28 -13.72
N HIS A 36 -3.85 1.32 -13.43
CA HIS A 36 -4.43 1.53 -12.12
C HIS A 36 -5.90 1.95 -12.23
N ILE A 37 -6.69 1.46 -11.28
CA ILE A 37 -8.08 1.83 -11.08
C ILE A 37 -8.08 3.06 -10.19
N CYS A 38 -8.69 4.14 -10.65
CA CYS A 38 -8.71 5.41 -9.93
C CYS A 38 -10.02 6.16 -10.10
N TRP A 39 -10.19 7.21 -9.29
CA TRP A 39 -11.18 8.26 -9.52
C TRP A 39 -10.54 9.36 -10.37
N TRP A 40 -10.98 9.47 -11.62
CA TRP A 40 -10.51 10.48 -12.55
C TRP A 40 -11.68 11.01 -13.38
N GLU A 41 -11.66 12.31 -13.70
CA GLU A 41 -12.75 12.97 -14.47
C GLU A 41 -14.17 12.64 -13.97
N LYS A 42 -14.34 12.51 -12.65
CA LYS A 42 -15.61 12.21 -11.97
C LYS A 42 -16.17 10.80 -12.24
N ARG A 43 -15.32 9.85 -12.58
CA ARG A 43 -15.70 8.45 -12.80
C ARG A 43 -14.59 7.51 -12.34
N ILE A 44 -14.97 6.25 -12.12
CA ILE A 44 -14.00 5.18 -11.93
C ILE A 44 -13.43 4.81 -13.29
N GLN A 45 -12.11 4.83 -13.43
CA GLN A 45 -11.41 4.50 -14.67
C GLN A 45 -10.24 3.55 -14.40
N CYS A 46 -9.90 2.72 -15.38
CA CYS A 46 -8.65 1.97 -15.41
C CYS A 46 -7.74 2.63 -16.46
N LEU A 47 -6.67 3.27 -16.01
CA LEU A 47 -5.80 4.11 -16.85
C LEU A 47 -4.33 3.70 -16.66
N SER A 48 -3.49 4.08 -17.61
CA SER A 48 -2.05 3.83 -17.49
C SER A 48 -1.41 4.76 -16.47
N LEU A 49 -0.34 4.31 -15.81
CA LEU A 49 0.37 5.04 -14.75
C LEU A 49 0.82 6.47 -15.14
N ARG A 50 1.00 6.77 -16.44
CA ARG A 50 1.37 8.12 -16.93
C ARG A 50 0.24 8.85 -17.66
N HIS A 51 -1.01 8.63 -17.27
CA HIS A 51 -2.13 9.36 -17.89
C HIS A 51 -2.22 10.82 -17.42
N THR A 52 -1.59 11.18 -16.30
CA THR A 52 -1.60 12.54 -15.74
C THR A 52 -0.47 12.73 -14.72
N ASP A 53 0.00 13.98 -14.59
CA ASP A 53 0.92 14.39 -13.52
C ASP A 53 0.18 14.92 -12.27
N LYS A 54 -1.16 15.01 -12.33
CA LYS A 54 -1.99 15.47 -11.21
C LYS A 54 -2.24 14.33 -10.23
N MET A 55 -2.07 14.61 -8.94
CA MET A 55 -2.45 13.70 -7.86
C MET A 55 -3.95 13.36 -7.92
N HIS A 56 -4.28 12.08 -7.76
CA HIS A 56 -5.65 11.57 -7.79
C HIS A 56 -5.75 10.24 -7.04
N ASP A 57 -6.94 9.88 -6.56
CA ASP A 57 -7.15 8.68 -5.75
C ASP A 57 -7.03 7.39 -6.57
N ILE A 58 -6.08 6.55 -6.18
CA ILE A 58 -5.84 5.23 -6.78
C ILE A 58 -6.38 4.15 -5.83
N PHE A 59 -7.26 3.30 -6.36
CA PHE A 59 -7.89 2.23 -5.60
C PHE A 59 -7.18 0.89 -5.76
N PHE A 60 -6.51 0.66 -6.88
CA PHE A 60 -5.76 -0.56 -7.16
C PHE A 60 -4.86 -0.36 -8.36
N PHE A 61 -3.71 -1.04 -8.42
CA PHE A 61 -2.84 -1.04 -9.59
C PHE A 61 -2.27 -2.44 -9.80
N ALA A 62 -2.04 -2.80 -11.05
CA ALA A 62 -1.43 -4.08 -11.40
C ALA A 62 -0.83 -4.04 -12.81
N GLY A 63 -0.04 -5.06 -13.13
CA GLY A 63 0.37 -5.33 -14.51
C GLY A 63 -0.80 -5.71 -15.40
N GLU A 64 -0.62 -5.53 -16.71
CA GLU A 64 -1.63 -5.83 -17.74
C GLU A 64 -2.16 -7.26 -17.63
N ASP A 65 -1.30 -8.21 -17.27
CA ASP A 65 -1.66 -9.63 -17.14
C ASP A 65 -2.72 -9.87 -16.06
N ALA A 66 -2.65 -9.14 -14.94
CA ALA A 66 -3.68 -9.22 -13.89
C ALA A 66 -5.06 -8.75 -14.42
N PHE A 67 -5.07 -7.74 -15.28
CA PHE A 67 -6.29 -7.21 -15.88
C PHE A 67 -6.75 -7.98 -17.14
N LYS A 68 -5.87 -8.79 -17.76
CA LYS A 68 -6.23 -9.72 -18.85
C LYS A 68 -6.80 -11.02 -18.31
N ASN A 69 -6.17 -11.59 -17.28
CA ASN A 69 -6.56 -12.87 -16.68
C ASN A 69 -7.77 -12.76 -15.74
N GLY A 70 -8.19 -11.53 -15.44
CA GLY A 70 -9.28 -11.23 -14.53
C GLY A 70 -8.80 -11.13 -13.09
N LEU A 71 -9.35 -10.15 -12.37
CA LEU A 71 -9.02 -9.96 -10.96
C LEU A 71 -9.64 -11.06 -10.09
N SER A 72 -8.93 -11.45 -9.04
CA SER A 72 -9.43 -12.42 -8.06
C SER A 72 -10.60 -11.85 -7.26
N SER A 73 -11.41 -12.73 -6.65
CA SER A 73 -12.51 -12.31 -5.77
C SER A 73 -12.05 -11.43 -4.60
N TYR A 74 -10.82 -11.63 -4.12
CA TYR A 74 -10.24 -10.79 -3.07
C TYR A 74 -9.87 -9.40 -3.60
N GLN A 75 -9.23 -9.33 -4.77
CA GLN A 75 -8.89 -8.06 -5.40
C GLN A 75 -10.14 -7.21 -5.68
N TYR A 76 -11.22 -7.85 -6.18
CA TYR A 76 -12.51 -7.16 -6.32
C TYR A 76 -13.03 -6.61 -4.99
N LYS A 77 -13.05 -7.42 -3.93
CA LYS A 77 -13.50 -6.96 -2.60
C LYS A 77 -12.67 -5.78 -2.07
N LEU A 78 -11.35 -5.80 -2.28
CA LEU A 78 -10.46 -4.72 -1.88
C LEU A 78 -10.77 -3.42 -2.64
N ILE A 79 -10.89 -3.49 -3.97
CA ILE A 79 -11.24 -2.34 -4.82
C ILE A 79 -12.61 -1.79 -4.42
N GLU A 80 -13.60 -2.66 -4.27
CA GLU A 80 -14.97 -2.32 -3.88
C GLU A 80 -14.99 -1.59 -2.53
N SER A 81 -14.25 -2.10 -1.54
CA SER A 81 -14.11 -1.47 -0.22
C SER A 81 -13.47 -0.07 -0.32
N ARG A 82 -12.35 0.05 -1.05
CA ARG A 82 -11.63 1.33 -1.20
C ARG A 82 -12.48 2.39 -1.91
N ILE A 83 -13.21 2.00 -2.95
CA ILE A 83 -14.12 2.90 -3.66
C ILE A 83 -15.27 3.33 -2.74
N ARG A 84 -15.83 2.41 -1.95
CA ARG A 84 -16.90 2.72 -1.00
C ARG A 84 -16.42 3.74 0.04
N ASP A 85 -15.28 3.49 0.67
CA ASP A 85 -14.67 4.40 1.65
C ASP A 85 -14.42 5.79 1.05
N PHE A 86 -13.88 5.83 -0.17
CA PHE A 86 -13.67 7.08 -0.91
C PHE A 86 -14.98 7.82 -1.19
N CYS A 87 -16.00 7.13 -1.69
CA CYS A 87 -17.28 7.73 -2.00
C CYS A 87 -18.01 8.23 -0.75
N GLU A 88 -18.00 7.47 0.34
CA GLU A 88 -18.57 7.87 1.62
C GLU A 88 -17.85 9.11 2.17
N GLY A 89 -16.50 9.09 2.20
CA GLY A 89 -15.68 10.20 2.69
C GLY A 89 -15.85 11.49 1.86
N ASN A 90 -16.10 11.36 0.56
CA ASN A 90 -16.27 12.48 -0.35
C ASN A 90 -17.73 12.83 -0.66
N LYS A 91 -18.70 12.15 -0.02
CA LYS A 91 -20.15 12.30 -0.28
C LYS A 91 -20.51 12.15 -1.77
N ILE A 92 -19.86 11.22 -2.46
CA ILE A 92 -20.09 10.91 -3.87
C ILE A 92 -21.15 9.82 -3.96
N ALA A 93 -22.30 10.14 -4.54
CA ALA A 93 -23.27 9.13 -4.95
C ALA A 93 -22.88 8.62 -6.34
N LEU A 94 -22.51 7.34 -6.46
CA LEU A 94 -22.25 6.69 -7.75
C LEU A 94 -23.59 6.38 -8.45
N GLY A 95 -24.23 7.43 -8.96
CA GLY A 95 -25.52 7.40 -9.64
C GLY A 95 -26.03 8.81 -9.89
N ILE A 96 -25.94 9.24 -11.15
CA ILE A 96 -26.45 10.50 -11.70
C ILE A 96 -25.62 11.75 -11.36
N THR A 97 -25.27 12.44 -12.44
CA THR A 97 -24.66 13.75 -12.53
C THR A 97 -25.34 14.78 -11.62
N SER A 98 -24.64 15.30 -10.61
CA SER A 98 -24.56 16.76 -10.41
C SER A 98 -23.54 17.12 -9.33
N TYR A 99 -22.92 18.27 -9.57
CA TYR A 99 -21.80 18.85 -8.84
C TYR A 99 -22.31 19.77 -7.74
N LYS A 100 -21.75 19.73 -6.51
CA LYS A 100 -21.59 20.92 -5.66
C LYS A 100 -20.32 20.82 -4.79
N LYS A 101 -19.66 21.97 -4.73
CA LYS A 101 -18.37 22.33 -4.12
C LYS A 101 -18.50 22.47 -2.59
N GLY A 102 -17.49 22.09 -1.79
CA GLY A 102 -17.44 22.50 -0.38
C GLY A 102 -16.48 21.76 0.55
N THR A 103 -15.29 22.36 0.73
CA THR A 103 -14.48 22.56 1.96
C THR A 103 -14.20 21.41 2.94
N TYR A 104 -12.89 21.20 3.13
CA TYR A 104 -12.22 20.44 4.18
C TYR A 104 -12.67 20.84 5.58
N GLY A 105 -13.03 19.85 6.41
CA GLY A 105 -13.30 20.04 7.82
C GLY A 105 -13.89 18.78 8.46
N GLY A 106 -13.02 17.95 9.04
CA GLY A 106 -13.44 16.79 9.83
C GLY A 106 -12.25 16.17 10.55
N LYS A 107 -12.16 16.42 11.86
CA LYS A 107 -11.23 15.77 12.79
C LYS A 107 -11.34 14.24 12.67
N TYR A 108 -10.24 13.58 12.34
CA TYR A 108 -10.08 12.14 12.57
C TYR A 108 -8.76 11.91 13.29
N MET A 109 -8.82 11.12 14.37
CA MET A 109 -7.64 10.54 15.01
C MET A 109 -6.72 9.97 13.93
N ARG A 110 -5.41 10.23 13.99
CA ARG A 110 -4.44 9.80 12.98
C ARG A 110 -4.49 8.27 12.85
N LYS A 111 -5.26 7.79 11.88
CA LYS A 111 -5.14 6.45 11.30
C LYS A 111 -3.76 6.47 10.65
N GLN A 112 -2.76 5.89 11.33
CA GLN A 112 -1.42 5.65 10.78
C GLN A 112 -1.58 5.13 9.35
N LYS A 113 -1.29 5.96 8.35
CA LYS A 113 -1.35 5.55 6.96
C LYS A 113 -0.03 4.86 6.69
N LEU A 114 -0.07 3.53 6.54
CA LEU A 114 1.08 2.75 6.10
C LEU A 114 1.50 3.30 4.73
N GLN A 115 2.73 3.81 4.59
CA GLN A 115 3.20 4.46 3.37
C GLN A 115 4.40 3.71 2.80
N ILE A 116 4.43 3.54 1.47
CA ILE A 116 5.54 2.92 0.74
C ILE A 116 5.79 3.69 -0.56
N THR A 117 7.02 3.65 -1.06
CA THR A 117 7.33 4.19 -2.39
C THR A 117 6.83 3.26 -3.49
N GLU A 118 6.61 3.82 -4.68
CA GLU A 118 6.32 3.00 -5.87
C GLU A 118 7.48 2.03 -6.18
N PHE A 119 8.72 2.48 -5.99
CA PHE A 119 9.91 1.68 -6.27
C PHE A 119 9.98 0.42 -5.39
N ASP A 120 9.80 0.58 -4.07
CA ASP A 120 9.77 -0.53 -3.13
C ASP A 120 8.56 -1.43 -3.33
N SER A 121 7.38 -0.85 -3.56
CA SER A 121 6.15 -1.61 -3.81
C SER A 121 6.32 -2.60 -4.96
N ARG A 122 6.93 -2.16 -6.07
CA ARG A 122 7.21 -3.00 -7.24
C ARG A 122 8.17 -4.14 -6.90
N ARG A 123 9.30 -3.82 -6.28
CA ARG A 123 10.35 -4.80 -5.96
C ARG A 123 9.87 -5.84 -4.94
N LEU A 124 9.13 -5.41 -3.92
CA LEU A 124 8.56 -6.29 -2.91
C LEU A 124 7.43 -7.17 -3.48
N THR A 125 6.63 -6.65 -4.42
CA THR A 125 5.64 -7.46 -5.15
C THR A 125 6.32 -8.54 -5.99
N THR A 126 7.37 -8.19 -6.74
CA THR A 126 8.18 -9.16 -7.50
C THR A 126 8.80 -10.20 -6.59
N LEU A 127 9.32 -9.79 -5.42
CA LEU A 127 9.85 -10.70 -4.42
C LEU A 127 8.80 -11.74 -3.98
N VAL A 128 7.58 -11.29 -3.67
CA VAL A 128 6.49 -12.19 -3.25
C VAL A 128 6.11 -13.18 -4.35
N LEU A 129 6.01 -12.73 -5.60
CA LEU A 129 5.66 -13.58 -6.73
C LEU A 129 6.72 -14.66 -6.98
N ASN A 130 8.00 -14.29 -6.99
CA ASN A 130 9.10 -15.22 -7.24
C ASN A 130 9.23 -16.24 -6.11
N ALA A 131 9.18 -15.79 -4.85
CA ALA A 131 9.33 -16.68 -3.68
C ALA A 131 8.22 -17.74 -3.57
N ARG A 132 7.04 -17.47 -4.14
CA ARG A 132 5.94 -18.45 -4.24
C ARG A 132 6.13 -19.45 -5.37
N ALA A 133 6.65 -19.01 -6.51
CA ALA A 133 6.97 -19.90 -7.62
C ALA A 133 8.02 -20.96 -7.23
N ASP A 134 8.95 -20.58 -6.36
CA ASP A 134 10.03 -21.45 -5.86
C ASP A 134 9.60 -22.41 -4.74
N GLY A 135 8.34 -22.35 -4.28
CA GLY A 135 7.81 -23.25 -3.25
C GLY A 135 8.42 -23.07 -1.85
N SER A 136 8.86 -21.85 -1.51
CA SER A 136 9.60 -21.61 -0.26
C SER A 136 8.78 -21.89 1.00
N SER A 137 9.44 -22.32 2.09
CA SER A 137 8.86 -22.60 3.42
C SER A 137 8.42 -21.35 4.20
N THR A 138 8.12 -20.25 3.49
CA THR A 138 7.93 -18.91 4.05
C THR A 138 6.55 -18.30 3.77
N GLU A 139 5.55 -19.10 3.40
CA GLU A 139 4.24 -18.63 2.92
C GLU A 139 3.54 -17.69 3.90
N GLU A 140 3.63 -17.94 5.21
CA GLU A 140 3.04 -17.05 6.23
C GLU A 140 3.63 -15.62 6.14
N LYS A 141 4.95 -15.53 5.99
CA LYS A 141 5.66 -14.24 5.89
C LYS A 141 5.37 -13.54 4.57
N LEU A 142 5.24 -14.30 3.48
CA LEU A 142 4.85 -13.78 2.18
C LEU A 142 3.42 -13.22 2.21
N CYS A 143 2.48 -13.92 2.87
CA CYS A 143 1.13 -13.43 3.10
C CYS A 143 1.12 -12.15 3.94
N GLN A 144 1.94 -12.08 5.00
CA GLN A 144 2.06 -10.87 5.82
C GLN A 144 2.60 -9.68 5.02
N LEU A 145 3.70 -9.87 4.27
CA LEU A 145 4.26 -8.82 3.42
C LEU A 145 3.24 -8.37 2.38
N GLN A 146 2.58 -9.31 1.70
CA GLN A 146 1.55 -8.99 0.73
C GLN A 146 0.42 -8.18 1.36
N SER A 147 -0.05 -8.54 2.55
CA SER A 147 -1.09 -7.78 3.25
C SER A 147 -0.65 -6.35 3.60
N LEU A 148 0.63 -6.14 3.94
CA LEU A 148 1.18 -4.80 4.19
C LEU A 148 1.18 -3.99 2.88
N LEU A 149 1.68 -4.54 1.78
CA LEU A 149 1.69 -3.89 0.47
C LEU A 149 0.27 -3.54 0.00
N GLU A 150 -0.70 -4.42 0.25
CA GLU A 150 -2.12 -4.21 -0.09
C GLU A 150 -2.80 -3.17 0.80
N LYS A 151 -2.26 -2.84 1.96
CA LYS A 151 -2.80 -1.79 2.85
C LYS A 151 -2.09 -0.45 2.68
N ALA A 152 -0.92 -0.46 2.07
CA ALA A 152 -0.09 0.71 1.91
C ALA A 152 -0.72 1.76 0.98
N GLU A 153 -0.58 3.02 1.36
CA GLU A 153 -0.67 4.18 0.47
C GLU A 153 0.65 4.30 -0.28
N ILE A 154 0.59 4.24 -1.61
CA ILE A 154 1.77 4.48 -2.44
C ILE A 154 1.95 5.97 -2.60
N VAL A 155 3.15 6.46 -2.27
CA VAL A 155 3.52 7.87 -2.38
C VAL A 155 4.80 8.03 -3.19
N ALA A 156 5.04 9.25 -3.69
CA ALA A 156 6.31 9.58 -4.30
C ALA A 156 7.45 9.48 -3.25
N PRO A 157 8.68 9.08 -3.64
CA PRO A 157 9.80 9.00 -2.72
C PRO A 157 10.03 10.29 -1.92
N GLU A 158 9.86 11.45 -2.53
CA GLU A 158 9.97 12.77 -1.90
C GLU A 158 8.89 13.06 -0.86
N SER A 159 7.78 12.33 -0.93
CA SER A 159 6.62 12.49 -0.04
C SER A 159 6.64 11.52 1.14
N ILE A 160 7.60 10.59 1.18
CA ILE A 160 7.81 9.73 2.34
C ILE A 160 8.32 10.57 3.51
N PRO A 161 7.62 10.55 4.66
CA PRO A 161 8.12 11.18 5.86
C PRO A 161 9.42 10.52 6.37
N ALA A 162 10.36 11.32 6.87
CA ALA A 162 11.66 10.84 7.37
C ALA A 162 11.56 9.95 8.63
N ASN A 163 10.37 9.86 9.24
CA ASN A 163 10.06 9.00 10.38
C ASN A 163 9.40 7.68 9.98
N ILE A 164 9.18 7.40 8.68
CA ILE A 164 8.62 6.12 8.21
C ILE A 164 9.74 5.19 7.73
N VAL A 165 9.73 3.95 8.21
CA VAL A 165 10.71 2.93 7.80
C VAL A 165 10.44 2.46 6.38
N THR A 166 11.38 2.70 5.46
CA THR A 166 11.38 2.21 4.07
C THR A 166 12.43 1.10 3.86
N MET A 167 12.46 0.49 2.67
CA MET A 167 13.52 -0.47 2.37
C MET A 167 14.88 0.21 2.39
N ASN A 168 15.92 -0.57 2.71
CA ASN A 168 17.32 -0.12 2.84
C ASN A 168 17.55 0.96 3.91
N SER A 169 16.57 1.22 4.78
CA SER A 169 16.73 2.07 5.94
C SER A 169 17.61 1.39 7.01
N LYS A 170 18.45 2.20 7.67
CA LYS A 170 19.19 1.80 8.88
C LYS A 170 18.45 2.29 10.11
N LEU A 171 18.18 1.39 11.04
CA LEU A 171 17.29 1.59 12.18
C LEU A 171 18.04 1.35 13.48
N ARG A 172 17.75 2.13 14.51
CA ARG A 172 17.99 1.76 15.90
C ARG A 172 16.68 1.26 16.51
N LEU A 173 16.71 0.05 17.04
CA LEU A 173 15.56 -0.54 17.71
C LEU A 173 15.90 -0.82 19.18
N LYS A 174 14.91 -0.66 20.06
CA LYS A 174 14.99 -1.14 21.44
C LYS A 174 14.42 -2.54 21.52
N ASP A 175 15.20 -3.53 21.96
CA ASP A 175 14.64 -4.84 22.34
C ASP A 175 14.34 -4.84 23.85
N PHE A 176 13.07 -4.83 24.21
CA PHE A 176 12.64 -4.89 25.61
C PHE A 176 12.85 -6.26 26.26
N LYS A 177 13.17 -7.32 25.49
CA LYS A 177 13.54 -8.62 26.08
C LYS A 177 14.95 -8.62 26.65
N SER A 178 15.93 -8.13 25.89
CA SER A 178 17.32 -8.08 26.35
C SER A 178 17.63 -6.80 27.10
N GLY A 179 16.88 -5.72 26.83
CA GLY A 179 17.17 -4.38 27.33
C GLY A 179 18.19 -3.64 26.46
N ASP A 180 18.68 -4.23 25.38
CA ASP A 180 19.71 -3.66 24.52
C ASP A 180 19.12 -2.85 23.35
N ASP A 181 19.93 -1.92 22.86
CA ASP A 181 19.68 -1.24 21.59
C ASP A 181 20.35 -2.07 20.48
N ILE A 182 19.62 -2.36 19.41
CA ILE A 182 20.11 -3.08 18.24
C ILE A 182 20.04 -2.18 17.02
N VAL A 183 21.11 -2.20 16.22
CA VAL A 183 21.19 -1.45 14.96
C VAL A 183 21.06 -2.42 13.79
N ILE A 184 20.09 -2.18 12.92
CA ILE A 184 19.83 -3.05 11.77
C ILE A 184 19.70 -2.25 10.48
N SER A 185 20.01 -2.86 9.36
CA SER A 185 19.67 -2.37 8.02
C SER A 185 18.56 -3.28 7.44
N LEU A 186 17.40 -2.71 7.13
CA LEU A 186 16.27 -3.45 6.56
C LEU A 186 16.51 -3.66 5.06
N VAL A 187 16.67 -4.89 4.61
CA VAL A 187 17.11 -5.18 3.23
C VAL A 187 16.27 -6.27 2.56
N PHE A 188 16.45 -6.45 1.25
CA PHE A 188 15.87 -7.57 0.52
C PHE A 188 16.55 -8.89 0.92
N PRO A 189 15.88 -10.05 0.73
CA PRO A 189 16.44 -11.35 1.14
C PRO A 189 17.82 -11.66 0.56
N ASN A 190 18.11 -11.23 -0.68
CA ASN A 190 19.40 -11.46 -1.33
C ASN A 190 20.56 -10.65 -0.72
N ASP A 191 20.24 -9.56 -0.03
CA ASP A 191 21.20 -8.64 0.59
C ASP A 191 21.36 -8.90 2.11
N ALA A 192 20.55 -9.81 2.66
CA ALA A 192 20.59 -10.16 4.07
C ALA A 192 21.85 -10.99 4.37
N THR A 193 22.55 -10.64 5.44
CA THR A 193 23.76 -11.35 5.88
C THR A 193 23.47 -12.10 7.17
N VAL A 194 23.99 -13.31 7.32
CA VAL A 194 23.93 -14.10 8.57
C VAL A 194 25.03 -13.67 9.56
N ASP A 195 25.77 -12.61 9.23
CA ASP A 195 26.99 -12.25 9.95
C ASP A 195 26.69 -11.69 11.35
N LYS A 196 27.51 -12.08 12.33
CA LYS A 196 27.30 -11.79 13.77
C LYS A 196 27.76 -10.39 14.17
N ASN A 197 27.93 -9.49 13.22
CA ASN A 197 28.44 -8.15 13.50
C ASN A 197 27.28 -7.24 13.94
N PHE A 198 27.24 -6.93 15.24
CA PHE A 198 26.12 -6.22 15.88
C PHE A 198 26.03 -4.73 15.50
N ASP A 199 27.07 -4.17 14.89
CA ASP A 199 27.13 -2.73 14.52
C ASP A 199 26.42 -2.41 13.19
N ASP A 200 26.13 -3.42 12.35
CA ASP A 200 25.44 -3.22 11.06
C ASP A 200 24.74 -4.50 10.55
N MET A 201 23.83 -5.06 11.35
CA MET A 201 23.14 -6.30 10.99
C MET A 201 22.16 -6.08 9.84
N LYS A 202 22.37 -6.75 8.69
CA LYS A 202 21.44 -6.71 7.55
C LYS A 202 20.31 -7.71 7.74
N VAL A 203 19.10 -7.20 7.93
CA VAL A 203 17.90 -7.98 8.24
C VAL A 203 16.98 -7.99 7.03
N SER A 204 16.66 -9.19 6.55
CA SER A 204 15.68 -9.38 5.49
C SER A 204 14.30 -8.86 5.89
N VAL A 205 13.61 -8.18 4.97
CA VAL A 205 12.18 -7.82 5.09
C VAL A 205 11.29 -9.05 5.31
N LEU A 206 11.71 -10.26 4.88
CA LEU A 206 11.01 -11.53 5.14
C LEU A 206 11.45 -12.21 6.44
N SER A 207 12.10 -11.49 7.35
CA SER A 207 12.32 -11.95 8.72
C SER A 207 11.19 -11.45 9.64
N PRO A 208 10.98 -12.08 10.82
CA PRO A 208 9.98 -11.60 11.77
C PRO A 208 10.19 -10.13 12.17
N ILE A 209 11.44 -9.71 12.39
CA ILE A 209 11.78 -8.33 12.71
C ILE A 209 11.52 -7.43 11.50
N GLY A 210 11.99 -7.83 10.31
CA GLY A 210 11.86 -7.06 9.08
C GLY A 210 10.40 -6.73 8.72
N LEU A 211 9.52 -7.74 8.76
CA LEU A 211 8.08 -7.53 8.53
C LEU A 211 7.45 -6.62 9.57
N SER A 212 7.91 -6.71 10.82
CA SER A 212 7.32 -5.97 11.93
C SER A 212 7.67 -4.50 11.88
N VAL A 213 8.88 -4.14 11.43
CA VAL A 213 9.36 -2.74 11.35
C VAL A 213 9.08 -2.07 10.01
N PHE A 214 8.88 -2.82 8.92
CA PHE A 214 8.62 -2.25 7.61
C PHE A 214 7.36 -1.36 7.59
N ALA A 215 7.48 -0.17 6.99
CA ALA A 215 6.42 0.83 6.87
C ALA A 215 5.83 1.32 8.21
N ARG A 216 6.62 1.22 9.30
CA ARG A 216 6.27 1.72 10.64
C ARG A 216 6.86 3.09 10.90
N GLU A 217 6.24 3.81 11.82
CA GLU A 217 6.76 5.09 12.29
C GLU A 217 7.78 4.91 13.43
N VAL A 218 8.78 5.81 13.48
CA VAL A 218 9.60 6.02 14.68
C VAL A 218 8.70 6.24 15.89
N GLY A 219 8.99 5.54 16.97
CA GLY A 219 8.23 5.56 18.22
C GLY A 219 7.24 4.41 18.36
N GLU A 220 6.89 3.70 17.28
CA GLU A 220 6.02 2.52 17.37
C GLU A 220 6.72 1.33 18.03
N THR A 221 5.97 0.64 18.90
CA THR A 221 6.36 -0.68 19.42
C THR A 221 5.69 -1.75 18.56
N VAL A 222 6.51 -2.66 18.05
CA VAL A 222 6.12 -3.75 17.16
C VAL A 222 6.44 -5.09 17.85
N SER A 223 5.63 -6.12 17.54
CA SER A 223 5.74 -7.45 18.14
C SER A 223 5.77 -7.45 19.68
N GLU A 224 5.13 -6.45 20.31
CA GLU A 224 5.05 -6.21 21.77
C GLU A 224 6.38 -6.03 22.50
N LYS A 225 7.53 -6.01 21.80
CA LYS A 225 8.86 -6.12 22.43
C LYS A 225 9.95 -5.33 21.73
N ILE A 226 9.72 -4.86 20.51
CA ILE A 226 10.71 -4.10 19.75
C ILE A 226 10.15 -2.70 19.52
N LYS A 227 10.88 -1.64 19.89
CA LYS A 227 10.48 -0.26 19.57
C LYS A 227 11.38 0.31 18.49
N VAL A 228 10.81 0.91 17.45
CA VAL A 228 11.57 1.71 16.48
C VAL A 228 11.99 3.00 17.19
N GLN A 229 13.25 3.13 17.58
CA GLN A 229 13.72 4.32 18.30
C GLN A 229 14.10 5.44 17.34
N GLU A 230 14.77 5.09 16.25
CA GLU A 230 15.36 6.07 15.33
C GLU A 230 15.58 5.43 13.95
N ILE A 231 15.45 6.24 12.90
CA ILE A 231 15.93 5.92 11.55
C ILE A 231 17.26 6.66 11.38
N LEU A 232 18.37 5.91 11.43
CA LEU A 232 19.74 6.42 11.30
C LEU A 232 20.10 6.77 9.85
N PHE A 233 19.47 6.08 8.90
CA PHE A 233 19.58 6.35 7.47
C PHE A 233 18.27 5.96 6.79
N GLN A 234 17.77 6.82 5.91
CA GLN A 234 16.62 6.56 5.05
C GLN A 234 17.01 6.98 3.62
N PRO A 235 16.86 6.11 2.60
CA PRO A 235 17.20 6.47 1.23
C PRO A 235 16.47 7.74 0.75
N GLU A 236 15.17 7.84 1.04
CA GLU A 236 14.32 8.95 0.62
C GLU A 236 14.74 10.29 1.23
N ALA A 237 14.99 10.35 2.54
CA ALA A 237 15.53 11.55 3.18
C ALA A 237 16.88 11.99 2.61
N MET A 238 17.69 11.04 2.13
CA MET A 238 18.99 11.27 1.51
C MET A 238 18.92 11.46 -0.02
N ARG A 239 17.70 11.51 -0.59
CA ARG A 239 17.44 11.62 -2.04
C ARG A 239 18.04 10.48 -2.88
N ARG A 240 18.22 9.31 -2.28
CA ARG A 240 18.65 8.06 -2.90
C ARG A 240 17.43 7.22 -3.30
N PHE A 241 16.68 7.71 -4.28
CA PHE A 241 15.43 7.07 -4.73
C PHE A 241 15.64 5.80 -5.58
N ASP A 242 16.90 5.44 -5.82
CA ASP A 242 17.36 4.27 -6.56
C ASP A 242 17.58 3.02 -5.68
N LEU A 243 17.56 3.19 -4.36
CA LEU A 243 17.96 2.14 -3.41
C LEU A 243 16.81 1.25 -2.98
#